data_AF-A0A6B2UVF5-F1
#
_entry.id   AF-A0A6B2UVF5-F1
#
_cell.length_a   1.000
_cell.length_b   1.000
_cell.length_c   1.000
_cell.angle_alpha   90.00
_cell.angle_beta   90.00
_cell.angle_gamma   90.00
#
_symmetry.space_group_name_H-M   'P 1'
#
loop_
_entity.id
_entity.type
_entity.pdbx_description
1 polymer ?
#
loop_
_entity_poly.entity_id
_entity_poly.type
_entity_poly.pdbx_seq_one_letter_code
_entity_poly.pdbx_strand_id
1 'polypeptide(L)' 'VVGAMAAMGVVAALGLWAAGAADLPDDAFWRVVAATMVTAVGGSMELSGDAGALARTHAGVTVLPLSVTLTGALLVGAG' A
#
# COMPACT_ATOMS: atom_id res chain seq x y z
N VAL A 1 16.16 5.74 -8.48
CA VAL A 1 15.25 5.65 -7.31
C VAL A 1 13.96 6.44 -7.49
N VAL A 2 13.98 7.77 -7.66
CA VAL A 2 12.73 8.57 -7.78
C VAL A 2 11.82 8.09 -8.92
N GLY A 3 12.37 7.79 -10.10
CA GLY A 3 11.59 7.22 -11.21
C GLY A 3 10.94 5.87 -10.88
N ALA A 4 11.61 5.02 -10.12
CA ALA A 4 11.05 3.74 -9.66
C ALA A 4 9.90 3.97 -8.66
N MET A 5 10.06 4.91 -7.72
CA MET A 5 8.97 5.28 -6.80
C MET A 5 7.76 5.86 -7.54
N ALA A 6 7.98 6.68 -8.57
CA ALA A 6 6.89 7.21 -9.39
C ALA A 6 6.15 6.08 -10.13
N ALA A 7 6.88 5.15 -10.74
CA ALA A 7 6.28 3.99 -11.42
C ALA A 7 5.52 3.08 -10.45
N MET A 8 6.07 2.81 -9.26
CA MET A 8 5.37 2.06 -8.20
C MET A 8 4.05 2.74 -7.81
N GLY A 9 4.05 4.07 -7.66
CA GLY A 9 2.84 4.84 -7.38
C GLY A 9 1.79 4.72 -8.48
N VAL A 10 2.20 4.76 -9.75
CA VAL A 10 1.30 4.57 -10.90
C VAL A 10 0.70 3.15 -10.89
N VAL A 11 1.52 2.11 -10.71
CA VAL A 11 1.03 0.72 -10.66
C VAL A 11 0.06 0.52 -9.50
N ALA A 12 0.38 1.04 -8.31
CA ALA A 12 -0.49 0.97 -7.15
C ALA A 12 -1.83 1.69 -7.39
N ALA A 13 -1.79 2.92 -7.92
CA ALA A 13 -2.99 3.69 -8.22
C ALA A 13 -3.88 3.00 -9.26
N LEU A 14 -3.31 2.50 -10.35
CA LEU A 14 -4.06 1.79 -11.38
C LEU A 14 -4.66 0.47 -10.86
N GLY A 15 -3.90 -0.29 -10.07
CA GLY A 15 -4.38 -1.52 -9.46
C GLY A 15 -5.55 -1.29 -8.51
N LEU A 16 -5.43 -0.26 -7.65
CA LEU A 16 -6.49 0.13 -6.71
C LEU A 16 -7.72 0.68 -7.44
N TRP A 17 -7.52 1.51 -8.47
CA TRP A 17 -8.61 2.03 -9.29
C TRP A 17 -9.36 0.89 -10.00
N ALA A 18 -8.64 -0.05 -10.60
CA ALA A 18 -9.22 -1.24 -11.23
C ALA A 18 -9.96 -2.14 -10.22
N ALA A 19 -9.52 -2.15 -8.96
CA ALA A 19 -10.19 -2.85 -7.87
C ALA A 19 -11.43 -2.11 -7.31
N GLY A 20 -11.78 -0.94 -7.87
CA GLY A 20 -12.93 -0.16 -7.42
C GLY A 20 -12.67 0.71 -6.19
N ALA A 21 -11.41 0.97 -5.83
CA ALA A 21 -11.08 1.76 -4.64
C ALA A 21 -11.33 3.28 -4.82
N ALA A 22 -11.81 3.73 -5.98
CA ALA A 22 -12.05 5.14 -6.26
C ALA A 22 -13.13 5.74 -5.35
N ASP A 23 -14.11 4.95 -4.94
CA ASP A 23 -15.26 5.38 -4.14
C ASP A 23 -15.04 5.22 -2.63
N LEU A 24 -13.78 5.22 -2.19
CA LEU A 24 -13.46 5.14 -0.76
C LEU A 24 -13.99 6.39 -0.04
N PRO A 25 -14.59 6.22 1.16
CA PRO A 25 -15.05 7.34 1.97
C PRO A 25 -13.89 8.27 2.33
N ASP A 26 -14.21 9.53 2.61
CA ASP A 26 -13.26 10.57 3.01
C ASP A 26 -12.11 10.81 2.01
N ASP A 27 -12.36 10.55 0.72
CA ASP A 27 -11.36 10.66 -0.35
C ASP A 27 -10.08 9.84 -0.04
N ALA A 28 -10.25 8.70 0.64
CA ALA A 28 -9.13 7.94 1.19
C ALA A 28 -8.28 7.20 0.14
N PHE A 29 -8.62 7.28 -1.14
CA PHE A 29 -7.89 6.62 -2.23
C PHE A 29 -6.38 6.87 -2.15
N TRP A 30 -5.96 8.13 -1.99
CA TRP A 30 -4.54 8.46 -1.91
C TRP A 30 -3.86 7.97 -0.63
N ARG A 31 -4.61 7.85 0.48
CA ARG A 31 -4.10 7.23 1.72
C ARG A 31 -3.85 5.74 1.50
N VAL A 32 -4.70 5.04 0.76
CA VAL A 32 -4.51 3.62 0.43
C VAL A 32 -3.37 3.41 -0.57
N VAL A 33 -3.19 4.31 -1.54
CA VAL A 33 -2.01 4.31 -2.43
C VAL A 33 -0.72 4.47 -1.61
N ALA A 34 -0.68 5.44 -0.70
CA ALA A 34 0.49 5.66 0.17
C ALA A 34 0.74 4.45 1.09
N ALA A 35 -0.32 3.89 1.67
CA ALA A 35 -0.25 2.68 2.46
C ALA A 35 0.39 1.51 1.66
N THR A 36 -0.09 1.29 0.44
CA THR A 36 0.44 0.27 -0.46
C THR A 36 1.93 0.51 -0.78
N MET A 37 2.34 1.77 -0.98
CA MET A 37 3.75 2.11 -1.19
C MET A 37 4.61 1.79 0.03
N VAL A 38 4.13 2.10 1.24
CA VAL A 38 4.84 1.80 2.50
C VAL A 38 5.01 0.29 2.66
N THR A 39 3.96 -0.52 2.48
CA THR A 39 4.09 -1.98 2.58
C THR A 39 4.94 -2.57 1.44
N ALA A 40 4.92 -1.99 0.25
CA ALA A 40 5.74 -2.42 -0.89
C ALA A 40 7.24 -2.34 -0.60
N VAL A 41 7.67 -1.33 0.17
CA VAL A 41 9.08 -1.15 0.57
C VAL A 41 9.43 -1.85 1.90
N GLY A 42 8.51 -2.64 2.45
CA GLY A 42 8.69 -3.36 3.71
C GLY A 42 8.43 -2.51 4.97
N GLY A 43 7.82 -1.34 4.82
CA GLY A 43 7.34 -0.55 5.94
C GLY A 43 6.13 -1.19 6.62
N SER A 44 5.93 -0.87 7.89
CA SER A 44 4.82 -1.35 8.69
C SER A 44 3.69 -0.32 8.76
N MET A 45 2.47 -0.82 8.91
CA MET A 45 1.31 -0.02 9.30
C MET A 45 0.75 -0.54 10.60
N GLU A 46 0.36 0.38 11.47
CA GLU A 46 -0.30 0.06 12.72
C GLU A 46 -1.80 0.18 12.54
N LEU A 47 -2.52 -0.90 12.87
CA LEU A 47 -3.97 -0.92 12.79
C LEU A 47 -4.52 -0.55 14.17
N SER A 48 -5.01 0.68 14.31
CA SER A 48 -5.75 1.10 15.50
C SER A 48 -7.23 0.75 15.31
N GLY A 49 -7.75 -0.12 16.17
CA GLY A 49 -9.17 -0.41 16.29
C GLY A 49 -9.57 -0.36 17.76
N ASP A 50 -10.68 0.33 18.06
CA ASP A 50 -11.24 0.38 19.41
C ASP A 50 -12.04 -0.89 19.69
N ALA A 51 -11.33 -2.00 19.77
CA ALA A 51 -11.85 -3.20 20.38
C ALA A 51 -11.45 -3.08 21.85
N GLY A 52 -12.34 -2.47 22.65
CA GLY A 52 -12.10 -2.11 24.05
C GLY A 52 -11.46 -3.23 24.87
N ALA A 53 -10.93 -2.91 26.05
CA ALA A 53 -9.95 -3.68 26.86
C ALA A 53 -9.99 -5.24 26.87
N LEU A 54 -11.13 -5.85 26.57
CA LEU A 54 -11.38 -7.29 26.48
C LEU A 54 -11.02 -7.92 25.12
N ALA A 55 -11.04 -7.16 24.03
CA ALA A 55 -10.88 -7.65 22.67
C ALA A 55 -9.65 -7.02 22.01
N ARG A 56 -8.47 -7.12 22.63
CA ARG A 56 -7.22 -6.62 22.03
C ARG A 56 -6.89 -7.43 20.78
N THR A 57 -7.49 -7.10 19.64
CA THR A 57 -7.24 -7.77 18.37
C THR A 57 -5.90 -7.30 17.83
N HIS A 58 -4.85 -8.10 18.01
CA HIS A 58 -3.64 -7.98 17.19
C HIS A 58 -3.97 -8.43 15.76
N ALA A 59 -4.56 -7.53 14.96
CA ALA A 59 -4.78 -7.77 13.55
C ALA A 59 -3.49 -7.43 12.78
N GLY A 60 -2.55 -8.38 12.75
CA GLY A 60 -1.41 -8.32 11.84
C GLY A 60 -1.88 -8.68 10.43
N VAL A 61 -2.13 -7.68 9.58
CA VAL A 61 -2.43 -7.90 8.16
C VAL A 61 -1.10 -7.88 7.40
N THR A 62 -0.54 -9.06 7.12
CA THR A 62 0.66 -9.19 6.29
C THR A 62 0.27 -9.15 4.81
N VAL A 63 0.16 -7.95 4.26
CA VAL A 63 -0.06 -7.74 2.82
C VAL A 63 1.20 -7.19 2.19
N LEU A 64 1.73 -7.92 1.20
CA LEU A 64 2.85 -7.49 0.37
C LEU A 64 2.35 -7.27 -1.06
N PRO A 65 2.31 -6.03 -1.56
CA PRO A 65 1.89 -5.73 -2.93
C PRO A 65 3.00 -6.12 -3.92
N LEU A 66 3.08 -7.42 -4.23
CA LEU A 66 4.16 -8.02 -5.00
C LEU A 66 4.41 -7.32 -6.33
N SER A 67 3.36 -6.96 -7.08
CA SER A 67 3.49 -6.26 -8.37
C SER A 67 4.15 -4.89 -8.22
N VAL A 68 3.88 -4.18 -7.13
CA VAL A 68 4.45 -2.87 -6.84
C VAL A 68 5.92 -3.02 -6.43
N THR A 69 6.22 -3.93 -5.50
CA THR A 69 7.61 -4.25 -5.10
C THR A 69 8.44 -4.70 -6.30
N LEU A 70 7.90 -5.58 -7.15
CA LEU A 70 8.56 -6.08 -8.36
C LEU A 70 8.87 -4.95 -9.34
N THR A 71 7.91 -4.05 -9.58
CA THR A 71 8.12 -2.89 -10.46
C THR A 71 9.27 -2.02 -9.97
N GLY A 72 9.31 -1.75 -8.66
CA GLY A 72 10.41 -1.01 -8.04
C GLY A 72 11.76 -1.71 -8.22
N ALA A 73 11.83 -3.00 -7.90
CA ALA A 73 13.05 -3.80 -8.00
C ALA A 73 13.58 -3.85 -9.44
N LEU A 74 12.73 -4.06 -10.43
CA LEU A 74 13.11 -4.11 -11.85
C LEU A 74 13.63 -2.76 -12.35
N LEU A 75 12.96 -1.65 -12.03
CA LEU A 75 13.38 -0.32 -12.48
C LEU A 75 14.64 0.18 -11.77
N VAL A 76 14.87 -0.22 -10.52
CA VAL A 76 16.14 0.05 -9.83
C VAL A 76 17.25 -0.83 -10.42
N GLY A 77 17.01 -2.10 -10.72
CA GLY A 77 18.02 -2.98 -11.31
C GLY A 77 18.36 -2.65 -12.76
N ALA A 78 17.43 -2.02 -13.49
CA ALA A 78 17.64 -1.58 -14.87
C ALA A 78 18.39 -0.24 -14.99
N GLY A 79 18.68 0.45 -13.87
CA GLY A 79 19.24 1.81 -13.86
C GLY A 79 20.41 1.99 -12.90
#